data_AF-A0A2N0P555-F1
#
_entry.id   AF-A0A2N0P555-F1
#
_cell.length_a   1.000
_cell.length_b   1.000
_cell.length_c   1.000
_cell.angle_alpha   90.00
_cell.angle_beta   90.00
_cell.angle_gamma   90.00
#
_symmetry.space_group_name_H-M   'P 1'
#
loop_
_entity.id
_entity.type
_entity.pdbx_description
1 polymer ?
#
loop_
_entity_poly.entity_id
_entity_poly.type
_entity_poly.pdbx_seq_one_letter_code
_entity_poly.pdbx_strand_id
1 'polypeptide(L)' 'MSDNSAPSTSKKLKSTNSGGRPKKPIWRFFEQGDEVDKGHYAATCSACVQTFRPGKTAIMEKHIINLIPYL' A
#
# COMPACT_ATOMS: atom_id res chain seq x y z
N MET A 1 19.19 -33.34 -23.32
CA MET A 1 19.73 -31.96 -23.39
C MET A 1 18.69 -31.11 -22.69
N SER A 2 18.96 -30.76 -21.44
CA SER A 2 18.03 -30.12 -20.50
C SER A 2 18.09 -28.62 -20.67
N ASP A 3 16.95 -27.91 -20.64
CA ASP A 3 16.95 -26.52 -20.18
C ASP A 3 15.64 -26.16 -19.48
N ASN A 4 15.82 -25.91 -18.19
CA ASN A 4 14.87 -25.41 -17.21
C ASN A 4 14.69 -23.90 -17.45
N SER A 5 13.45 -23.41 -17.48
CA SER A 5 13.19 -21.97 -17.51
C SER A 5 12.07 -21.63 -16.54
N ALA A 6 12.46 -21.45 -15.29
CA ALA A 6 11.65 -20.82 -14.25
C ALA A 6 11.45 -19.33 -14.61
N PRO A 7 10.23 -18.78 -14.54
CA PRO A 7 10.04 -17.35 -14.69
C PRO A 7 10.55 -16.63 -13.43
N SER A 8 11.73 -16.02 -13.53
CA SER A 8 12.22 -15.03 -12.58
C SER A 8 11.34 -13.77 -12.68
N THR A 9 10.26 -13.70 -11.90
CA THR A 9 9.59 -12.42 -11.66
C THR A 9 10.43 -11.62 -10.67
N SER A 10 11.46 -10.98 -11.19
CA SER A 10 12.20 -9.92 -10.50
C SER A 10 11.21 -8.82 -10.14
N LYS A 11 10.72 -8.81 -8.89
CA LYS A 11 10.02 -7.64 -8.33
C LYS A 11 11.02 -6.50 -8.28
N LYS A 12 11.00 -5.68 -9.32
CA LYS A 12 11.77 -4.46 -9.50
C LYS A 12 11.58 -3.60 -8.24
N LEU A 13 12.60 -3.53 -7.38
CA LEU A 13 12.68 -2.53 -6.32
C LEU A 13 12.63 -1.16 -7.01
N LYS A 14 11.47 -0.50 -6.93
CA LYS A 14 11.33 0.87 -7.42
C LYS A 14 11.98 1.81 -6.40
N SER A 15 13.25 2.10 -6.58
CA SER A 15 13.88 3.29 -5.99
C SER A 15 13.03 4.50 -6.37
N THR A 16 12.35 5.08 -5.39
CA THR A 16 11.48 6.23 -5.60
C THR A 16 12.20 7.44 -5.05
N ASN A 17 12.62 8.34 -5.94
CA ASN A 17 13.18 9.65 -5.60
C ASN A 17 12.31 10.34 -4.54
N SER A 18 12.91 10.67 -3.39
CA SER A 18 12.28 11.26 -2.22
C SER A 18 12.08 12.76 -2.38
N GLY A 19 11.20 13.16 -3.32
CA GLY A 19 10.92 14.55 -3.66
C GLY A 19 9.43 14.89 -3.70
N GLY A 20 8.64 14.36 -2.77
CA GLY A 20 7.20 14.63 -2.67
C GLY A 20 6.78 15.01 -1.26
N ARG A 21 5.58 15.59 -1.11
CA ARG A 21 4.98 15.88 0.21
C ARG A 21 5.05 14.62 1.08
N PRO A 22 5.60 14.68 2.30
CA PRO A 22 5.71 13.51 3.16
C PRO A 22 4.33 12.87 3.35
N LYS A 23 4.28 11.55 3.28
CA LYS A 23 3.06 10.79 3.54
C LYS A 23 2.60 11.06 4.97
N LYS A 24 1.29 11.14 5.18
CA LYS A 24 0.72 11.28 6.52
C LYS A 24 1.13 10.11 7.42
N PRO A 25 1.21 10.30 8.76
CA PRO A 25 1.58 9.25 9.71
C PRO A 25 0.71 8.00 9.65
N ILE A 26 -0.55 8.12 9.24
CA ILE A 26 -1.48 6.99 9.11
C ILE A 26 -0.97 5.89 8.18
N TRP A 27 -0.12 6.22 7.19
CA TRP A 27 0.44 5.26 6.25
C TRP A 27 1.34 4.22 6.93
N ARG A 28 1.69 4.40 8.21
CA ARG A 28 2.37 3.37 9.01
C ARG A 28 1.50 2.13 9.27
N PHE A 29 0.18 2.25 9.14
CA PHE A 29 -0.79 1.16 9.34
C PHE A 29 -1.28 0.54 8.02
N PHE A 30 -0.79 1.04 6.89
CA PHE A 30 -1.26 0.63 5.58
C PHE A 30 -0.10 0.32 4.62
N GLU A 31 -0.21 -0.79 3.93
CA GLU A 31 0.64 -1.09 2.79
C GLU A 31 0.07 -0.41 1.55
N GLN A 32 0.93 0.34 0.83
CA GLN A 32 0.57 0.92 -0.45
C GLN A 32 0.55 -0.19 -1.51
N GLY A 33 -0.62 -0.42 -2.11
CA GLY A 33 -0.79 -1.37 -3.21
C GLY A 33 -0.64 -0.70 -4.58
N ASP A 34 -1.18 -1.37 -5.60
CA ASP A 34 -1.11 -0.93 -6.98
C ASP A 34 -1.80 0.42 -7.22
N GLU A 35 -1.35 1.12 -8.25
CA GLU A 35 -2.01 2.33 -8.75
C GLU A 35 -3.38 1.94 -9.31
N VAL A 36 -4.44 2.50 -8.72
CA VAL A 36 -5.83 2.25 -9.12
C VAL A 36 -6.28 3.30 -10.15
N ASP A 37 -5.76 4.52 -10.03
CA ASP A 37 -6.03 5.65 -10.92
C ASP A 37 -4.81 6.59 -10.92
N LYS A 38 -4.71 7.53 -11.86
CA LYS A 38 -3.51 8.37 -12.06
C LYS A 38 -3.13 9.15 -10.79
N GLY A 39 -2.09 8.68 -10.08
CA GLY A 39 -1.65 9.25 -8.81
C GLY A 39 -2.45 8.81 -7.58
N HIS A 40 -3.35 7.84 -7.72
CA HIS A 40 -4.13 7.23 -6.64
C HIS A 40 -3.81 5.74 -6.51
N TYR A 41 -3.42 5.35 -5.30
CA TYR A 41 -2.95 4.01 -5.02
C TYR A 41 -3.94 3.27 -4.13
N ALA A 42 -3.98 1.95 -4.25
CA ALA A 42 -4.65 1.11 -3.28
C ALA A 42 -3.92 1.20 -1.92
N ALA A 43 -4.65 0.97 -0.84
CA ALA A 43 -4.09 0.85 0.49
C ALA A 43 -4.67 -0.37 1.19
N THR A 44 -3.85 -1.24 1.76
CA THR A 44 -4.30 -2.41 2.52
C THR A 44 -3.94 -2.20 3.98
N CYS A 45 -4.91 -2.29 4.88
CA CYS A 45 -4.64 -2.18 6.32
C CYS A 45 -3.85 -3.40 6.79
N SER A 46 -2.69 -3.20 7.40
CA SER A 46 -1.87 -4.30 7.91
C SER A 46 -2.47 -4.99 9.13
N ALA A 47 -3.40 -4.34 9.84
CA ALA A 47 -4.02 -4.87 11.06
C ALA A 47 -5.20 -5.82 10.79
N CYS A 48 -6.03 -5.51 9.80
CA CYS A 48 -7.26 -6.28 9.50
C CYS A 48 -7.33 -6.78 8.05
N VAL A 49 -6.29 -6.50 7.24
CA VAL A 49 -6.17 -6.92 5.84
C VAL A 49 -7.25 -6.30 4.92
N GLN A 50 -7.98 -5.27 5.37
CA GLN A 50 -8.97 -4.58 4.55
C GLN A 50 -8.30 -3.70 3.48
N THR A 51 -8.68 -3.88 2.22
CA THR A 51 -8.15 -3.11 1.09
C THR A 51 -9.08 -1.96 0.68
N PHE A 52 -8.50 -0.79 0.41
CA PHE A 52 -9.16 0.43 -0.01
C PHE A 52 -8.71 0.81 -1.43
N ARG A 53 -9.66 0.92 -2.37
CA ARG A 53 -9.41 1.25 -3.79
C ARG A 53 -10.36 2.38 -4.24
N PRO A 54 -9.92 3.64 -4.30
CA PRO A 54 -8.59 4.15 -3.96
C PRO A 54 -8.36 4.30 -2.44
N GLY A 55 -7.09 4.29 -2.04
CA GLY A 55 -6.62 4.56 -0.67
C GLY A 55 -6.81 6.02 -0.28
N LYS A 56 -8.07 6.42 -0.07
CA LYS A 56 -8.41 7.77 0.40
C LYS A 56 -8.07 7.90 1.88
N THR A 57 -7.21 8.86 2.18
CA THR A 57 -6.77 9.21 3.53
C THR A 57 -7.92 9.33 4.55
N ALA A 58 -9.02 10.02 4.19
CA ALA A 58 -10.16 10.20 5.10
C ALA A 58 -10.86 8.88 5.48
N ILE A 59 -10.94 7.93 4.53
CA ILE A 59 -11.53 6.61 4.78
C ILE A 59 -10.58 5.78 5.64
N MET A 60 -9.28 5.82 5.34
CA MET A 60 -8.22 5.16 6.10
C MET A 60 -8.13 5.66 7.54
N GLU A 61 -8.27 6.98 7.77
CA GLU A 61 -8.29 7.60 9.10
C GLU A 61 -9.48 7.08 9.94
N LYS A 62 -10.69 7.10 9.38
CA LYS A 62 -11.89 6.57 10.05
C LYS A 62 -11.75 5.07 10.34
N HIS A 63 -11.13 4.33 9.43
CA HIS A 63 -10.88 2.90 9.62
C HIS A 63 -9.94 2.64 10.80
N ILE A 64 -8.84 3.39 10.94
CA ILE A 64 -7.94 3.28 12.10
C ILE A 64 -8.68 3.60 13.41
N ILE A 65 -9.45 4.69 13.45
CA ILE A 65 -10.21 5.08 14.66
C ILE A 65 -11.16 3.95 15.08
N ASN A 66 -11.84 3.33 14.11
CA ASN A 66 -12.72 2.20 14.39
C ASN A 66 -11.98 0.91 14.78
N LEU A 67 -10.75 0.69 14.28
CA LEU A 67 -9.90 -0.45 14.67
C LEU A 67 -9.30 -0.30 16.06
N ILE A 68 -9.22 0.93 16.56
CA ILE A 68 -8.73 1.23 17.90
C ILE A 68 -9.91 1.66 18.80
N PRO A 69 -10.87 0.77 19.13
CA PRO A 69 -11.91 1.11 20.10
C PRO A 69 -11.38 1.20 21.55
N TYR A 70 -10.07 1.00 21.79
CA TYR A 70 -9.44 0.98 23.11
C TYR A 70 -8.04 1.63 23.13
N LEU A 71 -7.96 2.94 22.87
CA LEU A 71 -6.84 3.78 23.35
C LEU A 71 -7.37 4.84 24.32
#